data_AF-A0A963MZ01-F1
#
_entry.id   AF-A0A963MZ01-F1
#
_cell.length_a   1.000
_cell.length_b   1.000
_cell.length_c   1.000
_cell.angle_alpha   90.00
_cell.angle_beta   90.00
_cell.angle_gamma   90.00
#
_symmetry.space_group_name_H-M   'P 1'
#
loop_
_entity.id
_entity.type
_entity.pdbx_description
1 polymer ?
#
loop_
_entity_poly.entity_id
_entity_poly.type
_entity_poly.pdbx_seq_one_letter_code
_entity_poly.pdbx_strand_id
1 'polypeptide(L)'
;MAEAFRLPYEFVDYLLKPGLDCGSFRVPLDAYLSGNHSNGGADSAVSLIGNIRSKVRDGGTGPTLQELYGSGLDAMWRGCGHPDVIRGVWKFLCRNKEALKSVKVGVYDRRDQGEPDEKNKVGGGTVYDLYFKGRSDKEAIAKMVDDRFFGLDCIGFMGNFMVWVGEWDTYKNNSPTRWADKVFKNPVNKAEDIKELDLLCWSGHVAIVDWIWRMVDDTAVLVDICQSSSGGPQCNSKVILRQTSVKSGGKRLFKIEHRGTPSMPVHSNCTIMRRDGFFY
;
A
#
# COMPACT_ATOMS: atom_id res chain seq x y z
N MET A 1 5.39 -11.32 24.31
CA MET A 1 5.34 -10.46 23.11
C MET A 1 5.87 -11.30 21.97
N ALA A 2 5.16 -11.38 20.85
CA ALA A 2 5.65 -12.16 19.71
C ALA A 2 6.86 -11.43 19.12
N GLU A 3 7.95 -12.15 18.87
CA GLU A 3 9.03 -11.65 18.01
C GLU A 3 8.53 -11.69 16.57
N ALA A 4 8.89 -10.70 15.76
CA ALA A 4 8.45 -10.64 14.37
C ALA A 4 9.31 -11.61 13.54
N PHE A 5 8.78 -12.80 13.26
CA PHE A 5 9.53 -13.84 12.55
C PHE A 5 9.71 -13.62 11.05
N ARG A 6 9.30 -12.46 10.52
CA ARG A 6 9.27 -12.21 9.07
C ARG A 6 9.71 -10.82 8.69
N LEU A 7 10.43 -10.74 7.58
CA LEU A 7 10.94 -9.51 7.01
C LEU A 7 9.92 -8.86 6.05
N PRO A 8 9.97 -7.53 5.87
CA PRO A 8 9.09 -6.80 4.96
C PRO A 8 9.08 -7.32 3.51
N TYR A 9 10.20 -7.79 2.97
CA TYR A 9 10.26 -8.30 1.60
C TYR A 9 9.39 -9.55 1.42
N GLU A 10 9.25 -10.38 2.45
CA GLU A 10 8.40 -11.56 2.40
C GLU A 10 6.92 -11.17 2.27
N PHE A 11 6.52 -10.03 2.84
CA PHE A 11 5.19 -9.48 2.63
C PHE A 11 5.02 -8.87 1.24
N VAL A 12 6.05 -8.20 0.70
CA VAL A 12 6.05 -7.76 -0.70
C VAL A 12 5.93 -8.95 -1.65
N ASP A 13 6.68 -10.02 -1.43
CA ASP A 13 6.58 -11.25 -2.23
C ASP A 13 5.22 -11.93 -2.04
N TYR A 14 4.65 -11.96 -0.83
CA TYR A 14 3.26 -12.43 -0.65
C TYR A 14 2.25 -11.66 -1.51
N LEU A 15 2.43 -10.34 -1.67
CA LEU A 15 1.55 -9.48 -2.47
C LEU A 15 1.80 -9.57 -3.99
N LEU A 16 3.02 -9.90 -4.42
CA LEU A 16 3.45 -9.80 -5.82
C LEU A 16 3.87 -11.12 -6.48
N LYS A 17 4.38 -12.10 -5.71
CA LYS A 17 4.99 -13.35 -6.20
C LYS A 17 4.49 -14.58 -5.41
N PRO A 18 3.46 -15.29 -5.91
CA PRO A 18 2.80 -15.17 -7.22
C PRO A 18 1.69 -14.09 -7.27
N GLY A 19 1.48 -13.38 -6.16
CA GLY A 19 0.40 -12.41 -6.01
C GLY A 19 -0.68 -12.87 -5.03
N LEU A 20 -1.67 -12.00 -4.84
CA LEU A 20 -2.83 -12.23 -3.98
C LEU A 20 -3.67 -13.38 -4.53
N ASP A 21 -3.94 -14.38 -3.69
CA ASP A 21 -4.85 -15.48 -4.01
C ASP A 21 -6.26 -14.98 -4.28
N CYS A 22 -6.75 -15.20 -5.49
CA CYS A 22 -8.07 -14.80 -5.96
C CYS A 22 -8.95 -16.01 -6.31
N GLY A 23 -8.63 -17.21 -5.79
CA GLY A 23 -9.33 -18.46 -6.06
C GLY A 23 -8.45 -19.42 -6.87
N SER A 24 -8.80 -19.64 -8.14
CA SER A 24 -8.03 -20.54 -9.03
C SER A 24 -6.78 -19.91 -9.61
N PHE A 25 -6.50 -18.64 -9.31
CA PHE A 25 -5.34 -17.90 -9.81
C PHE A 25 -4.89 -16.85 -8.79
N ARG A 26 -3.66 -16.36 -8.98
CA ARG A 26 -3.06 -15.27 -8.21
C ARG A 26 -2.78 -14.08 -9.11
N VAL A 27 -2.97 -12.88 -8.57
CA VAL A 27 -2.74 -11.62 -9.28
C VAL A 27 -1.88 -10.70 -8.41
N PRO A 28 -0.76 -10.15 -8.94
CA PRO A 28 0.05 -9.17 -8.24
C PRO A 28 -0.78 -7.96 -7.84
N LEU A 29 -0.57 -7.45 -6.62
CA LEU A 29 -1.15 -6.18 -6.17
C LEU A 29 -0.09 -5.07 -6.32
N ASP A 30 0.33 -4.79 -7.55
CA ASP A 30 1.41 -3.87 -7.93
C ASP A 30 0.92 -2.46 -8.27
N ALA A 31 -0.29 -2.08 -7.85
CA ALA A 31 -0.82 -0.74 -8.01
C ALA A 31 -0.72 0.08 -6.72
N TYR A 32 -0.32 1.34 -6.89
CA TYR A 32 -0.45 2.34 -5.82
C TYR A 32 -1.84 2.97 -5.87
N LEU A 33 -2.53 2.95 -4.73
CA LEU A 33 -3.86 3.54 -4.56
C LEU A 33 -3.84 4.38 -3.29
N SER A 34 -4.26 5.64 -3.32
CA SER A 34 -4.29 6.48 -2.12
C SER A 34 -5.56 7.32 -2.06
N GLY A 35 -6.16 7.39 -0.87
CA GLY A 35 -7.32 8.27 -0.63
C GLY A 35 -7.01 9.77 -0.75
N ASN A 36 -5.72 10.17 -0.72
CA ASN A 36 -5.31 11.55 -0.95
C ASN A 36 -5.13 11.79 -2.46
N HIS A 37 -5.89 12.75 -3.00
CA HIS A 37 -5.86 13.13 -4.42
C HIS A 37 -4.47 13.58 -4.89
N SER A 38 -3.74 14.33 -4.06
CA SER A 38 -2.39 14.81 -4.38
C SER A 38 -1.31 13.72 -4.41
N ASN A 39 -1.65 12.51 -3.93
CA ASN A 39 -0.76 11.36 -3.88
C ASN A 39 -1.34 10.25 -4.75
N GLY A 40 -1.54 10.50 -6.05
CA GLY A 40 -2.02 9.51 -7.01
C GLY A 40 -3.53 9.29 -7.08
N GLY A 41 -4.27 9.61 -6.00
CA GLY A 41 -5.72 9.52 -5.95
C GLY A 41 -6.30 8.11 -6.04
N ALA A 42 -7.58 7.99 -5.71
CA ALA A 42 -8.35 6.75 -5.73
C ALA A 42 -9.63 6.88 -6.54
N ASP A 43 -9.66 7.80 -7.52
CA ASP A 43 -10.88 8.18 -8.23
C ASP A 43 -11.57 7.01 -8.93
N SER A 44 -10.81 6.09 -9.55
CA SER A 44 -11.33 4.84 -10.11
C SER A 44 -12.01 3.99 -9.04
N ALA A 45 -11.30 3.67 -7.95
CA ALA A 45 -11.84 2.90 -6.83
C ALA A 45 -13.08 3.55 -6.20
N VAL A 46 -13.09 4.87 -6.00
CA VAL A 46 -14.24 5.65 -5.50
C VAL A 46 -15.42 5.54 -6.47
N SER A 47 -15.17 5.64 -7.77
CA SER A 47 -16.21 5.52 -8.79
C SER A 47 -16.87 4.13 -8.78
N LEU A 48 -16.07 3.06 -8.66
CA LEU A 48 -16.61 1.70 -8.53
C LEU A 48 -17.42 1.55 -7.25
N ILE A 49 -16.81 1.80 -6.09
CA ILE A 49 -17.44 1.58 -4.79
C ILE A 49 -18.73 2.39 -4.64
N GLY A 50 -18.74 3.66 -5.07
CA GLY A 50 -19.95 4.49 -5.04
C GLY A 50 -21.12 3.94 -5.85
N ASN A 51 -20.85 3.08 -6.85
CA ASN A 51 -21.87 2.48 -7.70
C ASN A 51 -22.25 1.05 -7.31
N ILE A 52 -21.46 0.35 -6.50
CA ILE A 52 -21.76 -1.05 -6.12
C ILE A 52 -22.06 -1.24 -4.63
N ARG A 53 -21.49 -0.42 -3.73
CA ARG A 53 -21.42 -0.64 -2.27
C ARG A 53 -22.73 -1.06 -1.62
N SER A 54 -23.83 -0.37 -1.95
CA SER A 54 -25.18 -0.61 -1.40
C SER A 54 -26.23 -0.94 -2.47
N LYS A 55 -25.82 -0.98 -3.75
CA LYS A 55 -26.74 -1.08 -4.90
C LYS A 55 -26.75 -2.47 -5.51
N VAL A 56 -25.64 -3.20 -5.45
CA VAL A 56 -25.54 -4.58 -5.92
C VAL A 56 -25.66 -5.50 -4.71
N ARG A 57 -26.51 -6.52 -4.82
CA ARG A 57 -26.69 -7.57 -3.82
C ARG A 57 -26.06 -8.85 -4.32
N ASP A 58 -25.40 -9.60 -3.43
CA ASP A 58 -24.76 -10.86 -3.79
C ASP A 58 -25.81 -11.88 -4.25
N GLY A 59 -25.70 -12.38 -5.49
CA GLY A 59 -26.70 -13.26 -6.08
C GLY A 59 -28.06 -12.58 -6.31
N GLY A 60 -28.11 -11.25 -6.33
CA GLY A 60 -29.33 -10.45 -6.56
C GLY A 60 -30.21 -10.23 -5.33
N THR A 61 -30.19 -11.13 -4.34
CA THR A 61 -31.02 -11.03 -3.11
C THR A 61 -30.23 -11.05 -1.81
N GLY A 62 -28.94 -11.43 -1.87
CA GLY A 62 -28.08 -11.54 -0.72
C GLY A 62 -27.59 -10.20 -0.15
N PRO A 63 -26.57 -10.24 0.71
CA PRO A 63 -26.00 -9.04 1.30
C PRO A 63 -25.26 -8.20 0.25
N THR A 64 -25.22 -6.90 0.49
CA THR A 64 -24.42 -5.91 -0.25
C THR A 64 -22.97 -5.94 0.23
N LEU A 65 -22.05 -5.33 -0.53
CA LEU A 65 -20.66 -5.16 -0.08
C LEU A 65 -20.56 -4.40 1.25
N GLN A 66 -21.45 -3.44 1.48
CA GLN A 66 -21.48 -2.70 2.75
C GLN A 66 -21.83 -3.60 3.93
N GLU A 67 -22.83 -4.48 3.77
CA GLU A 67 -23.23 -5.42 4.81
C GLU A 67 -22.14 -6.47 5.07
N LEU A 68 -21.39 -6.87 4.04
CA LEU A 68 -20.32 -7.87 4.15
C LEU A 68 -19.03 -7.33 4.79
N TYR A 69 -18.61 -6.12 4.44
CA TYR A 69 -17.25 -5.64 4.75
C TYR A 69 -17.21 -4.34 5.55
N GLY A 70 -18.33 -3.63 5.69
CA GLY A 70 -18.44 -2.43 6.53
C GLY A 70 -17.30 -1.43 6.32
N SER A 71 -16.60 -1.09 7.40
CA SER A 71 -15.46 -0.16 7.40
C SER A 71 -14.21 -0.70 6.68
N GLY A 72 -14.09 -2.01 6.51
CA GLY A 72 -13.01 -2.62 5.73
C GLY A 72 -13.07 -2.20 4.26
N LEU A 73 -14.29 -2.03 3.73
CA LEU A 73 -14.50 -1.49 2.38
C LEU A 73 -13.99 -0.05 2.29
N ASP A 74 -14.21 0.76 3.32
CA ASP A 74 -13.77 2.15 3.36
C ASP A 74 -12.25 2.30 3.42
N ALA A 75 -11.58 1.37 4.11
CA ALA A 75 -10.13 1.29 4.09
C ALA A 75 -9.61 0.88 2.70
N MET A 76 -10.26 -0.10 2.06
CA MET A 76 -9.84 -0.64 0.76
C MET A 76 -9.71 0.43 -0.32
N TRP A 77 -10.74 1.24 -0.56
CA TRP A 77 -10.66 2.23 -1.64
C TRP A 77 -9.70 3.38 -1.34
N ARG A 78 -9.20 3.51 -0.11
CA ARG A 78 -8.17 4.49 0.25
C ARG A 78 -6.74 3.94 0.13
N GLY A 79 -6.57 2.71 -0.35
CA GLY A 79 -5.27 2.03 -0.38
C GLY A 79 -4.90 1.35 0.94
N CYS A 80 -5.81 1.33 1.90
CA CYS A 80 -5.58 0.86 3.26
C CYS A 80 -6.30 -0.46 3.57
N GLY A 81 -6.87 -1.13 2.58
CA GLY A 81 -7.69 -2.33 2.77
C GLY A 81 -6.86 -3.55 3.13
N HIS A 82 -7.44 -4.43 3.94
CA HIS A 82 -6.86 -5.75 4.16
C HIS A 82 -6.92 -6.58 2.87
N PRO A 83 -5.88 -7.35 2.52
CA PRO A 83 -5.89 -8.19 1.31
C PRO A 83 -7.10 -9.13 1.22
N ASP A 84 -7.62 -9.60 2.35
CA ASP A 84 -8.83 -10.43 2.37
C ASP A 84 -10.11 -9.68 1.98
N VAL A 85 -10.19 -8.38 2.28
CA VAL A 85 -11.31 -7.54 1.82
C VAL A 85 -11.22 -7.34 0.31
N ILE A 86 -10.03 -7.11 -0.23
CA ILE A 86 -9.80 -7.03 -1.69
C ILE A 86 -10.25 -8.34 -2.36
N ARG A 87 -9.80 -9.48 -1.83
CA ARG A 87 -10.22 -10.82 -2.31
C ARG A 87 -11.73 -11.00 -2.21
N GLY A 88 -12.34 -10.55 -1.12
CA GLY A 88 -13.77 -10.62 -0.88
C GLY A 88 -14.58 -9.82 -1.90
N VAL A 89 -14.19 -8.57 -2.14
CA VAL A 89 -14.77 -7.70 -3.15
C VAL A 89 -14.60 -8.29 -4.55
N TRP A 90 -13.44 -8.82 -4.88
CA TRP A 90 -13.21 -9.48 -6.16
C TRP A 90 -14.16 -10.68 -6.38
N LYS A 91 -14.26 -11.57 -5.38
CA LYS A 91 -15.17 -12.71 -5.43
C LYS A 91 -16.64 -12.26 -5.56
N PHE A 92 -17.01 -11.17 -4.89
CA PHE A 92 -18.33 -10.56 -5.04
C PHE A 92 -18.58 -10.09 -6.48
N LEU A 93 -17.62 -9.39 -7.11
CA LEU A 93 -17.76 -8.95 -8.50
C LEU A 93 -17.94 -10.15 -9.45
N CYS A 94 -17.16 -11.22 -9.27
CA CYS A 94 -17.25 -12.43 -10.09
C CYS A 94 -18.61 -13.12 -10.03
N ARG A 95 -19.24 -13.16 -8.85
CA ARG A 95 -20.57 -13.76 -8.68
C ARG A 95 -21.71 -12.90 -9.25
N ASN A 96 -21.46 -11.61 -9.45
CA ASN A 96 -22.50 -10.63 -9.77
C ASN A 96 -22.33 -10.00 -11.17
N LYS A 97 -21.61 -10.66 -12.09
CA LYS A 97 -21.30 -10.16 -13.45
C LYS A 97 -22.53 -9.66 -14.22
N GLU A 98 -23.67 -10.33 -14.09
CA GLU A 98 -24.91 -9.89 -14.76
C GLU A 98 -25.39 -8.53 -14.25
N ALA A 99 -25.39 -8.31 -12.93
CA ALA A 99 -25.72 -7.01 -12.36
C ALA A 99 -24.73 -5.93 -12.80
N LEU A 100 -23.46 -6.28 -13.00
CA LEU A 100 -22.40 -5.37 -13.43
C LEU A 100 -22.56 -4.86 -14.88
N LYS A 101 -23.48 -5.40 -15.67
CA LYS A 101 -23.84 -4.88 -17.01
C LYS A 101 -24.54 -3.52 -16.96
N SER A 102 -25.13 -3.15 -15.83
CA SER A 102 -25.79 -1.84 -15.67
C SER A 102 -24.97 -0.85 -14.83
N VAL A 103 -23.93 -1.31 -14.13
CA VAL A 103 -23.10 -0.49 -13.25
C VAL A 103 -22.07 0.28 -14.07
N LYS A 104 -22.26 1.59 -14.23
CA LYS A 104 -21.31 2.47 -14.94
C LYS A 104 -20.26 3.04 -13.99
N VAL A 105 -19.00 3.03 -14.42
CA VAL A 105 -17.85 3.58 -13.68
C VAL A 105 -16.97 4.44 -14.59
N GLY A 106 -16.25 5.38 -13.99
CA GLY A 106 -15.16 6.11 -14.63
C GLY A 106 -13.81 5.47 -14.32
N VAL A 107 -12.91 5.51 -15.28
CA VAL A 107 -11.49 5.19 -15.11
C VAL A 107 -10.74 6.51 -15.18
N TYR A 108 -9.89 6.75 -14.19
CA TYR A 108 -9.18 8.02 -14.03
C TYR A 108 -7.68 7.78 -14.06
N ASP A 109 -6.94 8.77 -14.56
CA ASP A 109 -5.48 8.75 -14.53
C ASP A 109 -4.94 9.09 -13.14
N ARG A 110 -3.67 8.79 -12.93
CA ARG A 110 -2.97 9.19 -11.73
C ARG A 110 -2.87 10.69 -11.69
N ARG A 111 -3.09 11.25 -10.50
CA ARG A 111 -2.81 12.66 -10.24
C ARG A 111 -1.39 12.80 -9.74
N ASP A 112 -0.65 13.66 -10.41
CA ASP A 112 0.69 14.02 -9.99
C ASP A 112 0.65 15.03 -8.84
N GLN A 113 1.69 14.99 -8.02
CA GLN A 113 1.79 15.86 -6.87
C GLN A 113 1.97 17.31 -7.33
N GLY A 114 1.04 18.18 -6.96
CA GLY A 114 1.07 19.61 -7.32
C GLY A 114 0.17 19.99 -8.50
N GLU A 115 -0.43 19.02 -9.18
CA GLU A 115 -1.46 19.28 -10.19
C GLU A 115 -2.79 19.77 -9.54
N PRO A 116 -3.64 20.51 -10.27
CA PRO A 116 -4.96 20.92 -9.81
C PRO A 116 -5.80 19.73 -9.31
N ASP A 117 -6.73 19.98 -8.37
CA ASP A 117 -7.65 18.96 -7.85
C ASP A 117 -8.76 18.58 -8.85
N GLU A 118 -8.39 18.43 -10.13
CA GLU A 118 -9.29 18.03 -11.21
C GLU A 118 -9.12 16.54 -11.52
N LYS A 119 -10.25 15.87 -11.78
CA LYS A 119 -10.27 14.45 -12.13
C LYS A 119 -9.95 14.29 -13.61
N ASN A 120 -8.81 13.69 -13.95
CA ASN A 120 -8.50 13.32 -15.33
C ASN A 120 -9.17 11.97 -15.69
N LYS A 121 -10.35 12.01 -16.29
CA LYS A 121 -11.07 10.79 -16.72
C LYS A 121 -10.51 10.30 -18.06
N VAL A 122 -9.81 9.17 -18.05
CA VAL A 122 -9.23 8.54 -19.25
C VAL A 122 -10.15 7.52 -19.91
N GLY A 123 -11.22 7.11 -19.22
CA GLY A 123 -12.17 6.15 -19.77
C GLY A 123 -13.42 5.98 -18.91
N GLY A 124 -14.32 5.11 -19.38
CA GLY A 124 -15.51 4.73 -18.62
C GLY A 124 -16.44 3.85 -19.42
N GLY A 125 -17.33 3.17 -18.71
CA GLY A 125 -18.21 2.15 -19.28
C GLY A 125 -18.91 1.37 -18.18
N THR A 126 -19.60 0.31 -18.56
CA THR A 126 -20.12 -0.64 -17.56
C THR A 126 -18.96 -1.47 -17.00
N VAL A 127 -19.03 -1.87 -15.73
CA VAL A 127 -18.00 -2.72 -15.13
C VAL A 127 -17.85 -4.02 -15.92
N TYR A 128 -18.96 -4.58 -16.40
CA TYR A 128 -18.94 -5.77 -17.26
C TYR A 128 -18.17 -5.55 -18.56
N ASP A 129 -18.49 -4.49 -19.33
CA ASP A 129 -17.84 -4.23 -20.61
C ASP A 129 -16.35 -3.90 -20.45
N LEU A 130 -16.00 -3.15 -19.40
CA LEU A 130 -14.62 -2.75 -19.15
C LEU A 130 -13.74 -3.94 -18.76
N TYR A 131 -14.24 -4.86 -17.93
CA TYR A 131 -13.36 -5.87 -17.30
C TYR A 131 -13.72 -7.33 -17.64
N PHE A 132 -15.00 -7.67 -17.84
CA PHE A 132 -15.42 -9.07 -17.98
C PHE A 132 -15.72 -9.49 -19.42
N LYS A 133 -16.20 -8.58 -20.27
CA LYS A 133 -16.58 -8.91 -21.65
C LYS A 133 -15.37 -9.36 -22.46
N GLY A 134 -15.39 -10.62 -22.90
CA GLY A 134 -14.33 -11.20 -23.71
C GLY A 134 -13.01 -11.45 -22.97
N ARG A 135 -13.01 -11.42 -21.62
CA ARG A 135 -11.83 -11.65 -20.78
C ARG A 135 -12.08 -12.76 -19.77
N SER A 136 -11.03 -13.48 -19.42
CA SER A 136 -11.02 -14.36 -18.25
C SER A 136 -11.04 -13.56 -16.94
N ASP A 137 -11.42 -14.21 -15.85
CA ASP A 137 -11.42 -13.60 -14.52
C ASP A 137 -10.02 -13.14 -14.07
N LYS A 138 -8.97 -13.85 -14.49
CA LYS A 138 -7.58 -13.46 -14.23
C LYS A 138 -7.23 -12.15 -14.94
N GLU A 139 -7.57 -12.03 -16.22
CA GLU A 139 -7.31 -10.81 -17.01
C GLU A 139 -8.15 -9.62 -16.50
N ALA A 140 -9.38 -9.89 -16.08
CA ALA A 140 -10.28 -8.88 -15.54
C ALA A 140 -9.72 -8.23 -14.27
N ILE A 141 -9.31 -9.01 -13.25
CA ILE A 141 -8.75 -8.42 -12.03
C ILE A 141 -7.39 -7.77 -12.28
N ALA A 142 -6.53 -8.33 -13.14
CA ALA A 142 -5.26 -7.71 -13.50
C ALA A 142 -5.49 -6.31 -14.09
N LYS A 143 -6.44 -6.18 -15.03
CA LYS A 143 -6.82 -4.88 -15.57
C LYS A 143 -7.41 -3.93 -14.52
N MET A 144 -8.15 -4.44 -13.54
CA MET A 144 -8.67 -3.63 -12.43
C MET A 144 -7.56 -3.16 -11.47
N VAL A 145 -6.49 -3.94 -11.27
CA VAL A 145 -5.29 -3.49 -10.55
C VAL A 145 -4.61 -2.38 -11.37
N ASP A 146 -4.38 -2.58 -12.67
CA ASP A 146 -3.80 -1.57 -13.57
C ASP A 146 -4.59 -0.25 -13.55
N ASP A 147 -5.92 -0.32 -13.58
CA ASP A 147 -6.80 0.86 -13.54
C ASP A 147 -7.02 1.41 -12.11
N ARG A 148 -6.29 0.86 -11.13
CA ARG A 148 -6.21 1.33 -9.73
C ARG A 148 -7.57 1.28 -9.01
N PHE A 149 -8.31 0.20 -9.23
CA PHE A 149 -9.46 -0.17 -8.38
C PHE A 149 -9.00 -0.92 -7.12
N PHE A 150 -7.88 -1.63 -7.23
CA PHE A 150 -7.24 -2.34 -6.13
C PHE A 150 -5.77 -1.92 -6.06
N GLY A 151 -5.27 -1.72 -4.84
CA GLY A 151 -3.89 -1.32 -4.61
C GLY A 151 -3.66 -1.02 -3.13
N LEU A 152 -2.42 -0.70 -2.77
CA LEU A 152 -2.06 -0.27 -1.42
C LEU A 152 -1.29 1.04 -1.45
N ASP A 153 -1.56 1.95 -0.51
CA ASP A 153 -0.67 3.07 -0.22
C ASP A 153 0.41 2.68 0.80
N CYS A 154 1.30 3.62 1.14
CA CYS A 154 2.35 3.38 2.12
C CYS A 154 1.81 3.05 3.52
N ILE A 155 0.68 3.64 3.91
CA ILE A 155 0.03 3.40 5.20
C ILE A 155 -0.63 2.01 5.22
N GLY A 156 -1.33 1.65 4.14
CA GLY A 156 -1.96 0.37 3.93
C GLY A 156 -0.94 -0.76 3.88
N PHE A 157 0.18 -0.55 3.18
CA PHE A 157 1.29 -1.48 3.20
C PHE A 157 1.80 -1.72 4.62
N MET A 158 2.16 -0.66 5.35
CA MET A 158 2.68 -0.78 6.71
C MET A 158 1.66 -1.42 7.65
N GLY A 159 0.41 -0.96 7.64
CA GLY A 159 -0.63 -1.48 8.53
C GLY A 159 -0.95 -2.95 8.27
N ASN A 160 -0.99 -3.37 7.01
CA ASN A 160 -1.20 -4.78 6.68
C ASN A 160 0.04 -5.64 6.95
N PHE A 161 1.25 -5.09 6.81
CA PHE A 161 2.46 -5.78 7.24
C PHE A 161 2.41 -6.08 8.75
N MET A 162 2.05 -5.09 9.58
CA MET A 162 1.90 -5.30 11.04
C MET A 162 0.87 -6.39 11.38
N VAL A 163 -0.24 -6.47 10.63
CA VAL A 163 -1.23 -7.54 10.82
C VAL A 163 -0.65 -8.89 10.39
N TRP A 164 0.03 -8.91 9.24
CA TRP A 164 0.58 -10.13 8.64
C TRP A 164 1.66 -10.79 9.49
N VAL A 165 2.49 -10.01 10.18
CA VAL A 165 3.49 -10.54 11.15
C VAL A 165 2.90 -10.84 12.53
N GLY A 166 1.59 -10.66 12.73
CA GLY A 166 0.91 -10.95 14.00
C GLY A 166 1.10 -9.89 15.08
N GLU A 167 1.66 -8.73 14.74
CA GLU A 167 1.83 -7.63 15.70
C GLU A 167 0.51 -6.92 16.02
N TRP A 168 -0.39 -6.85 15.05
CA TRP A 168 -1.74 -6.32 15.21
C TRP A 168 -2.78 -7.38 14.87
N ASP A 169 -3.76 -7.58 15.74
CA ASP A 169 -4.88 -8.48 15.45
C ASP A 169 -5.75 -8.00 14.29
N THR A 170 -5.77 -6.69 14.05
CA THR A 170 -6.57 -6.02 13.02
C THR A 170 -5.87 -4.77 12.51
N TYR A 171 -6.21 -4.36 11.29
CA TYR A 171 -5.67 -3.15 10.68
C TYR A 171 -6.03 -1.90 11.50
N LYS A 172 -5.03 -1.08 11.82
CA LYS A 172 -5.20 0.21 12.52
C LYS A 172 -4.77 1.36 11.60
N ASN A 173 -5.75 2.15 11.15
CA ASN A 173 -5.47 3.30 10.29
C ASN A 173 -4.67 4.37 11.05
N ASN A 174 -3.49 4.72 10.55
CA ASN A 174 -2.62 5.74 11.10
C ASN A 174 -2.11 6.65 10.00
N SER A 175 -2.22 7.96 10.17
CA SER A 175 -1.53 8.90 9.28
C SER A 175 -0.01 8.68 9.37
N PRO A 176 0.78 9.06 8.34
CA PRO A 176 2.23 8.89 8.35
C PRO A 176 2.89 9.49 9.60
N THR A 177 2.41 10.67 10.03
CA THR A 177 2.84 11.32 11.27
C THR A 177 2.55 10.49 12.52
N ARG A 178 1.40 9.81 12.60
CA ARG A 178 1.02 9.00 13.76
C ARG A 178 1.83 7.73 13.90
N TRP A 179 2.45 7.22 12.83
CA TRP A 179 3.33 6.05 12.93
C TRP A 179 4.53 6.34 13.83
N ALA A 180 5.21 7.48 13.63
CA ALA A 180 6.34 7.91 14.44
C ALA A 180 5.95 8.33 15.87
N ASP A 181 4.71 8.74 16.11
CA ASP A 181 4.31 9.25 17.43
C ASP A 181 3.63 8.19 18.30
N LYS A 182 2.98 7.20 17.68
CA LYS A 182 2.16 6.20 18.39
C LYS A 182 2.68 4.77 18.31
N VAL A 183 3.36 4.41 17.22
CA VAL A 183 3.74 3.02 16.93
C VAL A 183 5.25 2.82 17.08
N PHE A 184 6.06 3.65 16.41
CA PHE A 184 7.52 3.63 16.45
C PHE A 184 8.03 4.84 17.22
N LYS A 185 8.18 4.72 18.54
CA LYS A 185 8.39 5.87 19.44
C LYS A 185 9.85 6.24 19.67
N ASN A 186 10.79 5.35 19.33
CA ASN A 186 12.19 5.50 19.72
C ASN A 186 13.01 6.04 18.54
N PRO A 187 13.50 7.28 18.59
CA PRO A 187 14.27 7.83 17.47
C PRO A 187 15.63 7.14 17.35
N VAL A 188 15.98 6.71 16.14
CA VAL A 188 17.31 6.21 15.80
C VAL A 188 18.14 7.40 15.33
N ASN A 189 19.17 7.76 16.09
CA ASN A 189 19.92 9.00 15.88
C ASN A 189 21.32 8.81 15.30
N LYS A 190 21.75 7.56 15.13
CA LYS A 190 23.03 7.22 14.52
C LYS A 190 22.88 6.18 13.42
N ALA A 191 23.77 6.22 12.43
CA ALA A 191 23.76 5.23 11.35
C ALA A 191 24.03 3.80 11.86
N GLU A 192 24.98 3.64 12.79
CA GLU A 192 25.33 2.36 13.43
C GLU A 192 24.17 1.74 14.22
N ASP A 193 23.21 2.56 14.65
CA ASP A 193 22.08 2.12 15.46
C ASP A 193 20.91 1.62 14.62
N ILE A 194 20.93 1.78 13.29
CA ILE A 194 19.84 1.35 12.39
C ILE A 194 19.78 -0.18 12.34
N LYS A 195 18.56 -0.73 12.44
CA LYS A 195 18.28 -2.15 12.40
C LYS A 195 17.17 -2.47 11.41
N GLU A 196 17.06 -3.75 11.06
CA GLU A 196 15.88 -4.33 10.43
C GLU A 196 14.61 -3.89 11.18
N LEU A 197 13.54 -3.71 10.43
CA LEU A 197 12.22 -3.28 10.92
C LEU A 197 12.15 -1.84 11.45
N ASP A 198 13.24 -1.06 11.44
CA ASP A 198 13.15 0.37 11.71
C ASP A 198 12.31 1.08 10.64
N LEU A 199 11.51 2.04 11.07
CA LEU A 199 10.61 2.81 10.23
C LEU A 199 11.29 4.09 9.72
N LEU A 200 11.35 4.27 8.41
CA LEU A 200 11.70 5.54 7.79
C LEU A 200 10.44 6.40 7.64
N CYS A 201 10.54 7.64 8.11
CA CYS A 201 9.41 8.59 8.16
C CYS A 201 9.73 9.88 7.40
N TRP A 202 8.84 10.26 6.49
CA TRP A 202 8.81 11.57 5.82
C TRP A 202 7.50 12.30 6.11
N SER A 203 7.42 13.58 5.73
CA SER A 203 6.15 14.30 5.69
C SER A 203 5.25 13.70 4.61
N GLY A 204 4.35 12.79 5.01
CA GLY A 204 3.38 12.16 4.12
C GLY A 204 3.74 10.78 3.58
N HIS A 205 4.87 10.19 3.98
CA HIS A 205 5.29 8.86 3.53
C HIS A 205 5.97 8.05 4.63
N VAL A 206 5.88 6.73 4.53
CA VAL A 206 6.55 5.78 5.42
C VAL A 206 7.11 4.60 4.62
N ALA A 207 8.24 4.09 5.07
CA ALA A 207 8.88 2.87 4.57
C ALA A 207 9.52 2.13 5.74
N ILE A 208 9.92 0.88 5.54
CA ILE A 208 10.52 0.06 6.59
C ILE A 208 11.85 -0.53 6.10
N VAL A 209 12.84 -0.55 6.99
CA VAL A 209 14.11 -1.25 6.75
C VAL A 209 13.82 -2.74 6.68
N ASP A 210 14.22 -3.35 5.59
CA ASP A 210 14.10 -4.78 5.37
C ASP A 210 15.35 -5.52 5.84
N TRP A 211 16.52 -5.08 5.39
CA TRP A 211 17.79 -5.77 5.66
C TRP A 211 18.95 -4.79 5.82
N ILE A 212 19.87 -5.05 6.75
CA ILE A 212 21.13 -4.32 6.88
C ILE A 212 22.27 -5.10 6.22
N TRP A 213 22.90 -4.52 5.20
CA TRP A 213 24.03 -5.17 4.53
C TRP A 213 25.36 -4.92 5.23
N ARG A 214 25.66 -3.65 5.51
CA ARG A 214 26.90 -3.21 6.16
C ARG A 214 26.89 -1.69 6.39
N MET A 215 27.73 -1.24 7.30
CA MET A 215 28.19 0.15 7.30
C MET A 215 29.02 0.42 6.04
N VAL A 216 28.79 1.58 5.42
CA VAL A 216 29.61 2.13 4.32
C VAL A 216 30.78 2.92 4.91
N ASP A 217 30.50 3.69 5.96
CA ASP A 217 31.44 4.44 6.79
C ASP A 217 30.76 4.74 8.15
N ASP A 218 31.42 5.49 9.04
CA ASP A 218 30.91 5.83 10.39
C ASP A 218 29.56 6.55 10.41
N THR A 219 29.13 7.11 9.27
CA THR A 219 27.89 7.90 9.15
C THR A 219 26.92 7.36 8.10
N ALA A 220 27.25 6.28 7.39
CA ALA A 220 26.41 5.77 6.31
C ALA A 220 26.24 4.25 6.39
N VAL A 221 25.02 3.79 6.12
CA VAL A 221 24.65 2.37 6.12
C VAL A 221 24.03 1.98 4.78
N LEU A 222 24.34 0.78 4.32
CA LEU A 222 23.75 0.16 3.13
C LEU A 222 22.63 -0.79 3.56
N VAL A 223 21.42 -0.54 3.09
CA VAL A 223 20.20 -1.25 3.52
C VAL A 223 19.30 -1.61 2.35
N ASP A 224 18.42 -2.58 2.55
CA ASP A 224 17.24 -2.78 1.72
C ASP A 224 16.03 -2.16 2.43
N ILE A 225 15.12 -1.56 1.66
CA ILE A 225 13.93 -0.88 2.19
C ILE A 225 12.71 -1.37 1.42
N CYS A 226 11.63 -1.69 2.13
CA CYS A 226 10.33 -1.98 1.50
C CYS A 226 9.32 -0.88 1.83
N GLN A 227 8.44 -0.60 0.86
CA GLN A 227 7.44 0.46 0.92
C GLN A 227 6.32 0.20 -0.09
N SER A 228 5.28 1.04 -0.09
CA SER A 228 4.37 1.16 -1.23
C SER A 228 4.29 2.60 -1.72
N SER A 229 4.52 2.82 -3.01
CA SER A 229 4.64 4.16 -3.60
C SER A 229 4.63 4.08 -5.13
N SER A 230 3.96 5.00 -5.82
CA SER A 230 4.01 5.23 -7.28
C SER A 230 3.72 4.07 -8.25
N GLY A 231 3.89 2.81 -7.84
CA GLY A 231 3.66 1.57 -8.57
C GLY A 231 3.47 0.42 -7.58
N GLY A 232 2.80 0.71 -6.46
CA GLY A 232 2.44 -0.25 -5.43
C GLY A 232 3.57 -0.64 -4.48
N PRO A 233 3.36 -1.75 -3.72
CA PRO A 233 4.35 -2.38 -2.87
C PRO A 233 5.62 -2.73 -3.65
N GLN A 234 6.79 -2.49 -3.06
CA GLN A 234 8.08 -2.77 -3.65
C GLN A 234 9.17 -2.84 -2.57
N CYS A 235 10.30 -3.47 -2.92
CA CYS A 235 11.54 -3.37 -2.15
C CYS A 235 12.64 -2.75 -3.02
N ASN A 236 13.36 -1.80 -2.44
CA ASN A 236 14.45 -1.08 -3.07
C ASN A 236 15.75 -1.61 -2.46
N SER A 237 16.51 -2.38 -3.24
CA SER A 237 17.75 -2.98 -2.74
C SER A 237 18.92 -2.00 -2.78
N LYS A 238 19.84 -2.10 -1.82
CA LYS A 238 21.12 -1.36 -1.80
C LYS A 238 20.93 0.16 -1.74
N VAL A 239 20.01 0.63 -0.90
CA VAL A 239 19.85 2.03 -0.55
C VAL A 239 20.95 2.44 0.42
N ILE A 240 21.55 3.62 0.23
CA ILE A 240 22.52 4.18 1.17
C ILE A 240 21.86 5.31 1.95
N LEU A 241 21.77 5.15 3.27
CA LEU A 241 21.29 6.17 4.19
C LEU A 241 22.49 6.78 4.92
N ARG A 242 22.68 8.10 4.78
CA ARG A 242 23.72 8.85 5.50
C ARG A 242 23.12 9.71 6.60
N GLN A 243 23.61 9.54 7.82
CA GLN A 243 23.36 10.41 8.95
C GLN A 243 23.86 11.83 8.64
N THR A 244 22.98 12.83 8.80
CA THR A 244 23.34 14.24 8.61
C THR A 244 23.72 14.91 9.95
N SER A 245 24.27 16.13 9.91
CA SER A 245 24.43 16.95 11.12
C SER A 245 23.12 17.62 11.57
N VAL A 246 22.05 17.58 10.77
CA VAL A 246 20.78 18.25 11.00
C VAL A 246 19.84 17.40 11.86
N LYS A 247 19.04 18.07 12.69
CA LYS A 247 17.92 17.47 13.44
C LYS A 247 16.61 18.19 13.12
N SER A 248 15.50 17.46 13.17
CA SER A 248 14.14 18.00 13.09
C SER A 248 13.32 17.43 14.24
N GLY A 249 12.72 18.29 15.07
CA GLY A 249 11.95 17.86 16.25
C GLY A 249 12.76 16.96 17.21
N GLY A 250 14.06 17.23 17.37
CA GLY A 250 14.98 16.43 18.19
C GLY A 250 15.46 15.12 17.54
N LYS A 251 14.91 14.73 16.39
CA LYS A 251 15.23 13.50 15.66
C LYS A 251 16.29 13.78 14.59
N ARG A 252 17.27 12.90 14.44
CA ARG A 252 18.30 12.98 13.40
C ARG A 252 17.69 12.81 12.01
N LEU A 253 18.11 13.65 11.06
CA LEU A 253 17.79 13.45 9.65
C LEU A 253 18.82 12.55 8.97
N PHE A 254 18.32 11.67 8.10
CA PHE A 254 19.11 10.81 7.23
C PHE A 254 18.84 11.17 5.78
N LYS A 255 19.92 11.36 5.01
CA LYS A 255 19.91 11.62 3.58
C LYS A 255 19.96 10.30 2.82
N ILE A 256 19.15 10.17 1.77
CA ILE A 256 19.29 9.07 0.81
C ILE A 256 20.38 9.44 -0.19
N GLU A 257 21.56 8.82 -0.10
CA GLU A 257 22.67 9.09 -1.03
C GLU A 257 22.59 8.25 -2.30
N HIS A 258 22.17 7.00 -2.15
CA HIS A 258 21.89 6.09 -3.25
C HIS A 258 20.48 5.52 -3.05
N ARG A 259 19.65 5.57 -4.09
CA ARG A 259 18.21 5.25 -4.01
C ARG A 259 17.90 3.77 -4.22
N GLY A 260 18.91 2.93 -4.40
CA GLY A 260 18.75 1.50 -4.60
C GLY A 260 18.19 1.12 -5.97
N THR A 261 17.82 -0.15 -6.12
CA THR A 261 17.22 -0.71 -7.35
C THR A 261 16.02 -1.62 -7.00
N PRO A 262 14.82 -1.38 -7.58
CA PRO A 262 14.45 -0.15 -8.29
C PRO A 262 14.68 1.10 -7.43
N SER A 263 14.76 2.28 -8.05
CA SER A 263 15.01 3.51 -7.30
C SER A 263 13.83 3.85 -6.39
N MET A 264 14.10 4.20 -5.14
CA MET A 264 13.09 4.81 -4.26
C MET A 264 12.52 6.09 -4.90
N PRO A 265 11.19 6.30 -4.85
CA PRO A 265 10.56 7.49 -5.44
C PRO A 265 10.61 8.72 -4.51
N VAL A 266 10.99 8.55 -3.24
CA VAL A 266 11.17 9.67 -2.30
C VAL A 266 12.62 10.14 -2.32
N HIS A 267 12.82 11.46 -2.29
CA HIS A 267 14.14 12.09 -2.45
C HIS A 267 14.57 12.96 -1.26
N SER A 268 13.63 13.33 -0.40
CA SER A 268 13.90 14.15 0.77
C SER A 268 14.53 13.33 1.91
N ASN A 269 15.11 14.04 2.87
CA ASN A 269 15.65 13.43 4.08
C ASN A 269 14.53 12.83 4.93
N CYS A 270 14.81 11.71 5.60
CA CYS A 270 13.89 11.06 6.52
C CYS A 270 14.37 11.15 7.97
N THR A 271 13.45 10.85 8.89
CA THR A 271 13.79 10.42 10.25
C THR A 271 13.63 8.91 10.34
N ILE A 272 14.35 8.26 11.25
CA ILE A 272 14.26 6.82 11.48
C ILE A 272 13.75 6.59 12.90
N MET A 273 12.76 5.72 13.02
CA MET A 273 12.05 5.44 14.26
C MET A 273 11.99 3.93 14.51
N ARG A 274 12.17 3.53 15.76
CA ARG A 274 12.11 2.14 16.22
C ARG A 274 10.89 1.92 17.10
N ARG A 275 10.36 0.71 17.04
CA ARG A 275 9.33 0.21 17.95
C ARG A 275 9.95 -0.74 18.98
N ASP A 276 9.51 -0.64 20.23
CA ASP A 276 9.93 -1.58 21.28
C ASP A 276 9.35 -2.97 21.04
N GLY A 277 10.17 -4.00 21.23
CA GLY A 277 9.75 -5.40 21.10
C GLY A 277 9.55 -5.88 19.66
N PHE A 278 9.86 -5.04 18.67
CA PHE A 278 9.76 -5.37 17.25
C PHE A 278 11.15 -5.63 16.69
N PHE A 279 11.58 -6.89 16.76
CA PHE A 279 12.91 -7.34 16.38
C PHE A 279 12.82 -8.56 15.46
N TYR A 280 13.81 -8.67 14.57
CA TYR A 280 14.13 -9.80 13.72
C TYR A 280 15.55 -10.28 14.07
#